data_AF-A0A1R3F2U7-F1
#
_entry.id   AF-A0A1R3F2U7-F1
#
_cell.length_a   1.000
_cell.length_b   1.000
_cell.length_c   1.000
_cell.angle_alpha   90.00
_cell.angle_beta   90.00
_cell.angle_gamma   90.00
#
_symmetry.space_group_name_H-M   'P 1'
#
loop_
_entity.id
_entity.type
_entity.pdbx_description
1 polymer ?
#
loop_
_entity_poly.entity_id
_entity_poly.type
_entity_poly.pdbx_seq_one_letter_code
_entity_poly.pdbx_strand_id
1 'polypeptide(L)'
;MKRLLITLLMPFAIYANDHQLQTLSYHEPSLSFQTAKAGDSWIGTVSGVIQATEEINISAEIDSEGYLEIGTGYGLMLGNFYTEAFVSYGRADLIDIYDIGLFGGTAITNNIMVFANTSHEWRDVSLSLIDMTDREWKNTVGTSYSPTQFMNFSYSFSHDRQLTGSKGYYNSQDVTFTLKPKWVEPYVKYTFGQKRVSPGDVFRSDGSVELGFNLRF
;
A
#
# COMPACT_ATOMS: atom_id res chain seq x y z
N MET A 1 -27.33 36.59 27.38
CA MET A 1 -27.52 36.01 26.03
C MET A 1 -26.21 35.45 25.50
N LYS A 2 -25.96 34.15 25.64
CA LYS A 2 -25.03 33.37 24.81
C LYS A 2 -25.59 31.95 24.75
N ARG A 3 -26.14 31.56 23.59
CA ARG A 3 -26.65 30.21 23.34
C ARG A 3 -25.48 29.37 22.82
N LEU A 4 -25.16 28.31 23.54
CA LEU A 4 -24.27 27.25 23.10
C LEU A 4 -25.04 26.40 22.08
N LEU A 5 -24.56 26.34 20.83
CA LEU A 5 -25.10 25.41 19.82
C LEU A 5 -24.33 24.10 19.96
N ILE A 6 -24.99 23.06 20.45
CA ILE A 6 -24.49 21.69 20.40
C ILE A 6 -24.88 21.15 19.01
N THR A 7 -23.90 20.96 18.14
CA THR A 7 -24.07 20.28 16.85
C THR A 7 -24.37 18.80 17.11
N LEU A 8 -25.58 18.37 16.73
CA LEU A 8 -25.97 16.97 16.69
C LEU A 8 -25.05 16.20 15.73
N LEU A 9 -24.34 15.20 16.26
CA LEU A 9 -23.84 14.07 15.48
C LEU A 9 -25.06 13.30 14.97
N MET A 10 -25.32 13.35 13.65
CA MET A 10 -26.27 12.43 13.02
C MET A 10 -25.68 11.02 13.05
N PRO A 11 -26.38 10.02 13.61
CA PRO A 11 -25.98 8.63 13.44
C PRO A 11 -26.30 8.23 12.00
N PHE A 12 -25.28 7.89 11.21
CA PHE A 12 -25.48 7.10 10.00
C PHE A 12 -25.98 5.72 10.45
N ALA A 13 -27.28 5.51 10.37
CA ALA A 13 -27.88 4.19 10.51
C ALA A 13 -27.46 3.37 9.29
N ILE A 14 -26.34 2.67 9.41
CA ILE A 14 -25.98 1.58 8.51
C ILE A 14 -26.90 0.44 8.88
N TYR A 15 -27.86 0.13 8.00
CA TYR A 15 -28.62 -1.12 8.11
C TYR A 15 -27.61 -2.26 7.96
N ALA A 16 -27.29 -2.91 9.08
CA ALA A 16 -26.57 -4.16 9.09
C ALA A 16 -27.47 -5.21 8.44
N ASN A 17 -27.17 -5.56 7.19
CA ASN A 17 -27.65 -6.81 6.64
C ASN A 17 -26.80 -7.92 7.27
N ASP A 18 -27.45 -8.82 8.01
CA ASP A 18 -26.91 -10.07 8.52
C ASP A 18 -26.39 -10.94 7.37
N HIS A 19 -25.18 -10.64 6.88
CA HIS A 19 -24.43 -11.54 6.02
C HIS A 19 -23.21 -12.01 6.78
N GLN A 20 -23.39 -13.18 7.42
CA GLN A 20 -22.40 -14.20 7.73
C GLN A 20 -21.08 -13.71 8.34
N LEU A 21 -20.81 -14.16 9.57
CA LEU A 21 -19.46 -14.27 10.14
C LEU A 21 -18.44 -14.63 9.04
N GLN A 22 -17.75 -13.61 8.50
CA GLN A 22 -16.66 -13.77 7.56
C GLN A 22 -15.44 -14.09 8.41
N THR A 23 -15.25 -15.38 8.68
CA THR A 23 -13.93 -15.91 9.03
C THR A 23 -12.94 -15.44 7.97
N LEU A 24 -11.79 -14.93 8.41
CA LEU A 24 -10.65 -14.67 7.54
C LEU A 24 -10.31 -15.99 6.85
N SER A 25 -10.73 -16.13 5.60
CA SER A 25 -10.36 -17.29 4.82
C SER A 25 -8.87 -17.19 4.55
N TYR A 26 -8.14 -18.26 4.87
CA TYR A 26 -6.73 -18.43 4.53
C TYR A 26 -6.48 -17.91 3.10
N HIS A 27 -5.71 -16.83 2.98
CA HIS A 27 -5.32 -16.32 1.67
C HIS A 27 -4.19 -17.18 1.13
N GLU A 28 -4.39 -17.66 -0.09
CA GLU A 28 -3.40 -18.38 -0.87
C GLU A 28 -2.12 -17.54 -1.02
N PRO A 29 -0.93 -18.16 -0.93
CA PRO A 29 0.33 -17.50 -1.24
C PRO A 29 0.24 -16.73 -2.55
N SER A 30 0.81 -15.53 -2.58
CA SER A 30 0.85 -14.71 -3.78
C SER A 30 2.27 -14.33 -4.13
N LEU A 31 2.54 -14.26 -5.44
CA LEU A 31 3.83 -13.85 -5.99
C LEU A 31 3.58 -12.82 -7.08
N SER A 32 4.17 -11.63 -6.97
CA SER A 32 4.08 -10.56 -7.95
C SER A 32 5.41 -10.40 -8.67
N PHE A 33 5.32 -10.17 -9.97
CA PHE A 33 6.43 -9.75 -10.81
C PHE A 33 6.03 -8.46 -11.50
N GLN A 34 6.86 -7.44 -11.40
CA GLN A 34 6.58 -6.15 -12.02
C GLN A 34 7.84 -5.52 -12.59
N THR A 35 7.65 -4.63 -13.55
CA THR A 35 8.68 -3.72 -14.01
C THR A 35 8.13 -2.31 -14.10
N ALA A 36 8.87 -1.34 -13.58
CA ALA A 36 8.48 0.05 -13.54
C ALA A 36 9.55 0.95 -14.17
N LYS A 37 9.11 1.99 -14.88
CA LYS A 37 9.99 2.97 -15.50
C LYS A 37 10.40 4.06 -14.50
N ALA A 38 11.71 4.25 -14.31
CA ALA A 38 12.31 5.29 -13.48
C ALA A 38 13.23 6.18 -14.33
N GLY A 39 12.75 7.36 -14.75
CA GLY A 39 13.49 8.19 -15.69
C GLY A 39 13.74 7.46 -17.01
N ASP A 40 15.01 7.15 -17.30
CA ASP A 40 15.44 6.41 -18.51
C ASP A 40 15.70 4.91 -18.27
N SER A 41 15.62 4.43 -17.02
CA SER A 41 15.82 3.02 -16.65
C SER A 41 14.50 2.29 -16.37
N TRP A 42 14.60 0.96 -16.36
CA TRP A 42 13.53 0.07 -15.92
C TRP A 42 14.02 -0.71 -14.71
N ILE A 43 13.20 -0.74 -13.67
CA ILE A 43 13.44 -1.48 -12.44
C ILE A 43 12.52 -2.70 -12.47
N GLY A 44 13.06 -3.89 -12.23
CA GLY A 44 12.29 -5.12 -12.08
C GLY A 44 12.16 -5.49 -10.62
N THR A 45 10.96 -5.83 -10.17
CA THR A 45 10.68 -6.19 -8.77
C THR A 45 9.96 -7.53 -8.72
N VAL A 46 10.37 -8.36 -7.75
CA VAL A 46 9.68 -9.61 -7.39
C VAL A 46 9.29 -9.51 -5.93
N SER A 47 8.02 -9.71 -5.63
CA SER A 47 7.54 -9.72 -4.26
C SER A 47 6.61 -10.90 -4.01
N GLY A 48 6.58 -11.39 -2.78
CA GLY A 48 5.72 -12.50 -2.38
C GLY A 48 5.13 -12.27 -1.01
N VAL A 49 3.92 -12.79 -0.81
CA VAL A 49 3.22 -12.76 0.47
C VAL A 49 2.72 -14.15 0.79
N ILE A 50 3.01 -14.61 2.01
CA ILE A 50 2.48 -15.85 2.56
C ILE A 50 1.63 -15.56 3.79
N GLN A 51 0.53 -16.28 3.91
CA GLN A 51 -0.34 -16.25 5.08
C GLN A 51 0.17 -17.30 6.08
N ALA A 52 0.84 -16.87 7.16
CA ALA A 52 1.39 -17.75 8.18
C ALA A 52 0.30 -18.29 9.12
N THR A 53 -0.67 -17.44 9.48
CA THR A 53 -1.93 -17.80 10.16
C THR A 53 -3.08 -16.99 9.53
N GLU A 54 -4.34 -17.24 9.91
CA GLU A 54 -5.49 -16.46 9.40
C GLU A 54 -5.31 -14.94 9.55
N GLU A 55 -4.57 -14.50 10.58
CA GLU A 55 -4.30 -13.10 10.89
C GLU A 55 -2.89 -12.66 10.50
N ILE A 56 -1.90 -13.55 10.55
CA ILE A 56 -0.50 -13.18 10.34
C ILE A 56 -0.09 -13.42 8.89
N ASN A 57 0.42 -12.38 8.24
CA ASN A 57 1.10 -12.49 6.95
C ASN A 57 2.60 -12.19 7.07
N ILE A 58 3.37 -12.72 6.13
CA ILE A 58 4.80 -12.44 5.94
C ILE A 58 4.99 -12.07 4.48
N SER A 59 5.67 -10.96 4.23
CA SER A 59 6.01 -10.49 2.89
C SER A 59 7.52 -10.41 2.68
N ALA A 60 7.95 -10.56 1.44
CA ALA A 60 9.31 -10.26 1.02
C ALA A 60 9.30 -9.62 -0.38
N GLU A 61 10.21 -8.70 -0.61
CA GLU A 61 10.39 -8.01 -1.90
C GLU A 61 11.88 -7.91 -2.25
N ILE A 62 12.21 -8.08 -3.52
CA ILE A 62 13.54 -7.81 -4.07
C ILE A 62 13.40 -7.05 -5.38
N ASP A 63 14.28 -6.07 -5.63
CA ASP A 63 14.35 -5.39 -6.91
C ASP A 63 15.71 -5.52 -7.60
N SER A 64 15.76 -5.11 -8.87
CA SER A 64 16.96 -5.14 -9.70
C SER A 64 18.02 -4.10 -9.32
N GLU A 65 17.69 -3.15 -8.45
CA GLU A 65 18.62 -2.13 -7.93
C GLU A 65 19.28 -2.57 -6.62
N GLY A 66 18.92 -3.76 -6.10
CA GLY A 66 19.51 -4.32 -4.89
C GLY A 66 18.74 -4.00 -3.62
N TYR A 67 17.49 -3.52 -3.73
CA TYR A 67 16.57 -3.44 -2.60
C TYR A 67 16.11 -4.82 -2.18
N LEU A 68 16.08 -5.07 -0.87
CA LEU A 68 15.49 -6.25 -0.25
C LEU A 68 14.60 -5.80 0.91
N GLU A 69 13.35 -6.23 0.96
CA GLU A 69 12.41 -6.00 2.07
C GLU A 69 11.89 -7.31 2.64
N ILE A 70 11.68 -7.33 3.96
CA ILE A 70 10.89 -8.35 4.66
C ILE A 70 9.89 -7.63 5.56
N GLY A 71 8.63 -8.04 5.49
CA GLY A 71 7.54 -7.47 6.26
C GLY A 71 6.68 -8.52 6.94
N THR A 72 5.91 -8.08 7.91
CA THR A 72 4.86 -8.88 8.53
C THR A 72 3.68 -8.02 8.94
N GLY A 73 2.48 -8.58 8.83
CA GLY A 73 1.23 -7.92 9.17
C GLY A 73 0.35 -8.77 10.06
N TYR A 74 -0.45 -8.12 10.91
CA TYR A 74 -1.51 -8.72 11.70
C TYR A 74 -2.87 -8.12 11.26
N GLY A 75 -3.61 -8.89 10.47
CA GLY A 75 -4.89 -8.54 9.88
C GLY A 75 -6.07 -9.14 10.65
N LEU A 76 -7.13 -8.35 10.84
CA LEU A 76 -8.38 -8.80 11.45
C LEU A 76 -9.59 -8.08 10.84
N MET A 77 -10.76 -8.71 10.93
CA MET A 77 -12.04 -8.12 10.52
C MET A 77 -12.70 -7.41 11.71
N LEU A 78 -12.89 -6.09 11.62
CA LEU A 78 -13.66 -5.27 12.55
C LEU A 78 -15.02 -4.93 11.94
N GLY A 79 -15.98 -5.84 12.12
CA GLY A 79 -17.26 -5.76 11.42
C GLY A 79 -17.04 -5.92 9.91
N ASN A 80 -17.41 -4.89 9.13
CA ASN A 80 -17.24 -4.91 7.66
C ASN A 80 -15.90 -4.33 7.19
N PHE A 81 -15.01 -3.99 8.12
CA PHE A 81 -13.70 -3.41 7.81
C PHE A 81 -12.63 -4.48 8.00
N TYR A 82 -11.86 -4.75 6.95
CA TYR A 82 -10.56 -5.39 7.11
C TYR A 82 -9.59 -4.34 7.65
N THR A 83 -8.83 -4.68 8.68
CA THR A 83 -7.79 -3.81 9.26
C THR A 83 -6.53 -4.60 9.49
N GLU A 84 -5.38 -4.05 9.14
CA GLU A 84 -4.08 -4.70 9.30
C GLU A 84 -3.05 -3.73 9.86
N ALA A 85 -2.40 -4.13 10.94
CA ALA A 85 -1.18 -3.46 11.40
C ALA A 85 0.03 -4.16 10.82
N PHE A 86 0.97 -3.41 10.25
CA PHE A 86 2.15 -3.99 9.60
C PHE A 86 3.43 -3.30 10.02
N VAL A 87 4.51 -4.06 9.94
CA VAL A 87 5.89 -3.57 10.04
C VAL A 87 6.74 -4.18 8.94
N SER A 88 7.70 -3.43 8.42
CA SER A 88 8.71 -3.96 7.50
C SER A 88 10.08 -3.37 7.75
N TYR A 89 11.08 -4.15 7.33
CA TYR A 89 12.46 -3.74 7.26
C TYR A 89 12.97 -4.01 5.83
N GLY A 90 13.46 -2.96 5.20
CA GLY A 90 14.08 -2.99 3.89
C GLY A 90 15.51 -2.46 3.93
N ARG A 91 16.31 -2.88 2.97
CA ARG A 91 17.67 -2.40 2.78
C ARG A 91 17.95 -2.18 1.31
N ALA A 92 18.42 -0.98 0.97
CA ALA A 92 18.97 -0.62 -0.34
C ALA A 92 20.40 -0.12 -0.15
N ASP A 93 21.39 -0.85 -0.65
CA ASP A 93 22.82 -0.55 -0.47
C ASP A 93 23.20 -0.23 1.00
N LEU A 94 23.39 1.06 1.30
CA LEU A 94 23.80 1.60 2.59
C LEU A 94 22.64 2.20 3.40
N ILE A 95 21.42 2.17 2.86
CA ILE A 95 20.22 2.75 3.46
C ILE A 95 19.39 1.62 4.05
N ASP A 96 19.17 1.68 5.35
CA ASP A 96 18.21 0.86 6.07
C ASP A 96 16.86 1.61 6.11
N ILE A 97 15.78 0.91 5.78
CA ILE A 97 14.42 1.45 5.70
C ILE A 97 13.54 0.65 6.65
N TYR A 98 12.83 1.34 7.53
CA TYR A 98 11.88 0.75 8.46
C TYR A 98 10.52 1.37 8.19
N ASP A 99 9.45 0.57 8.20
CA ASP A 99 8.09 1.07 8.08
C ASP A 99 7.20 0.44 9.16
N ILE A 100 6.28 1.24 9.71
CA ILE A 100 5.18 0.75 10.55
C ILE A 100 3.91 1.43 10.11
N GLY A 101 2.82 0.69 10.00
CA GLY A 101 1.58 1.29 9.55
C GLY A 101 0.33 0.52 9.91
N LEU A 102 -0.78 1.14 9.49
CA LEU A 102 -2.12 0.60 9.58
C LEU A 102 -2.77 0.72 8.21
N PHE A 103 -3.22 -0.41 7.69
CA PHE A 103 -4.08 -0.52 6.53
C PHE A 103 -5.52 -0.79 6.96
N GLY A 104 -6.49 -0.27 6.23
CA GLY A 104 -7.89 -0.59 6.41
C GLY A 104 -8.67 -0.50 5.11
N GLY A 105 -9.63 -1.40 4.92
CA GLY A 105 -10.47 -1.43 3.73
C GLY A 105 -11.85 -1.99 3.98
N THR A 106 -12.83 -1.55 3.19
CA THR A 106 -14.20 -2.07 3.25
C THR A 106 -14.87 -2.03 1.88
N ALA A 107 -15.71 -3.03 1.62
CA ALA A 107 -16.59 -3.05 0.46
C ALA A 107 -17.81 -2.16 0.74
N ILE A 108 -17.98 -1.09 -0.05
CA ILE A 108 -19.18 -0.25 0.01
C ILE A 108 -20.33 -0.90 -0.76
N THR A 109 -19.99 -1.59 -1.85
CA THR A 109 -20.92 -2.42 -2.63
C THR A 109 -20.21 -3.70 -3.06
N ASN A 110 -20.94 -4.63 -3.67
CA ASN A 110 -20.35 -5.87 -4.21
C ASN A 110 -19.21 -5.64 -5.21
N ASN A 111 -19.18 -4.45 -5.84
CA ASN A 111 -18.24 -4.15 -6.91
C ASN A 111 -17.32 -2.96 -6.56
N ILE A 112 -17.48 -2.30 -5.41
CA ILE A 112 -16.70 -1.12 -5.01
C ILE A 112 -16.13 -1.33 -3.62
N MET A 113 -14.80 -1.23 -3.52
CA MET A 113 -14.06 -1.23 -2.26
C MET A 113 -13.36 0.11 -2.07
N VAL A 114 -13.35 0.62 -0.85
CA VAL A 114 -12.47 1.74 -0.46
C VAL A 114 -11.44 1.25 0.53
N PHE A 115 -10.26 1.84 0.49
CA PHE A 115 -9.17 1.51 1.39
C PHE A 115 -8.37 2.75 1.75
N ALA A 116 -7.68 2.68 2.88
CA ALA A 116 -6.74 3.67 3.33
C ALA A 116 -5.54 3.00 4.01
N ASN A 117 -4.40 3.65 3.93
CA ASN A 117 -3.16 3.26 4.58
C ASN A 117 -2.56 4.51 5.25
N THR A 118 -2.01 4.34 6.44
CA THR A 118 -1.16 5.34 7.07
C THR A 118 0.06 4.66 7.67
N SER A 119 1.25 5.19 7.40
CA SER A 119 2.49 4.59 7.87
C SER A 119 3.56 5.63 8.18
N HIS A 120 4.52 5.22 8.99
CA HIS A 120 5.68 6.00 9.35
C HIS A 120 6.92 5.27 8.88
N GLU A 121 7.62 5.89 7.93
CA GLU A 121 8.84 5.36 7.34
C GLU A 121 10.05 6.09 7.92
N TRP A 122 11.04 5.32 8.38
CA TRP A 122 12.34 5.80 8.84
C TRP A 122 13.42 5.26 7.93
N ARG A 123 14.30 6.13 7.46
CA ARG A 123 15.47 5.79 6.65
C ARG A 123 16.71 6.20 7.41
N ASP A 124 17.62 5.26 7.57
CA ASP A 124 18.90 5.49 8.23
C ASP A 124 20.05 5.12 7.29
N VAL A 125 21.11 5.92 7.30
CA VAL A 125 22.30 5.67 6.49
C VAL A 125 23.33 5.00 7.38
N SER A 126 23.68 3.76 7.06
CA SER A 126 24.57 2.89 7.84
C SER A 126 26.04 3.36 7.96
N LEU A 127 26.38 4.56 7.48
CA LEU A 127 27.70 5.18 7.64
C LEU A 127 27.74 6.04 8.90
N SER A 128 28.43 5.54 9.94
CA SER A 128 28.55 6.14 11.28
C SER A 128 29.15 7.56 11.37
N LEU A 129 29.54 8.16 10.24
CA LEU A 129 30.16 9.49 10.17
C LEU A 129 29.15 10.61 9.83
N ILE A 130 27.96 10.25 9.34
CA ILE A 130 26.90 11.22 9.01
C ILE A 130 25.56 10.63 9.46
N ASP A 131 24.99 11.16 10.55
CA ASP A 131 23.61 10.85 10.95
C ASP A 131 22.65 11.55 9.99
N MET A 132 22.20 10.81 8.97
CA MET A 132 21.15 11.24 8.04
C MET A 132 19.92 10.38 8.25
N THR A 133 19.18 10.67 9.31
CA THR A 133 17.87 10.06 9.53
C THR A 133 16.78 10.83 8.77
N ASP A 134 16.24 10.22 7.71
CA ASP A 134 15.08 10.73 6.98
C ASP A 134 13.80 10.06 7.45
N ARG A 135 12.79 10.85 7.82
CA ARG A 135 11.51 10.35 8.33
C ARG A 135 10.36 10.90 7.53
N GLU A 136 9.43 10.04 7.17
CA GLU A 136 8.28 10.39 6.35
C GLU A 136 7.01 9.78 6.94
N TRP A 137 5.94 10.58 6.98
CA TRP A 137 4.60 10.10 7.29
C TRP A 137 3.84 9.94 5.99
N LYS A 138 3.44 8.71 5.66
CA LYS A 138 2.84 8.34 4.38
C LYS A 138 1.36 8.05 4.61
N ASN A 139 0.51 8.60 3.75
CA ASN A 139 -0.92 8.32 3.79
C ASN A 139 -1.39 8.00 2.39
N THR A 140 -2.24 7.00 2.24
CA THR A 140 -2.88 6.68 0.97
C THR A 140 -4.36 6.46 1.20
N VAL A 141 -5.19 6.96 0.31
CA VAL A 141 -6.61 6.62 0.23
C VAL A 141 -6.90 6.17 -1.19
N GLY A 142 -7.70 5.12 -1.35
CA GLY A 142 -8.02 4.60 -2.65
C GLY A 142 -9.38 3.94 -2.72
N THR A 143 -9.76 3.65 -3.95
CA THR A 143 -11.00 2.97 -4.30
C THR A 143 -10.71 2.00 -5.43
N SER A 144 -11.39 0.86 -5.43
CA SER A 144 -11.36 -0.07 -6.53
C SER A 144 -12.77 -0.42 -6.99
N TYR A 145 -12.92 -0.60 -8.30
CA TYR A 145 -14.16 -0.93 -8.96
C TYR A 145 -13.97 -2.17 -9.83
N SER A 146 -14.77 -3.20 -9.59
CA SER A 146 -14.76 -4.45 -10.34
C SER A 146 -16.06 -4.56 -11.16
N PRO A 147 -16.11 -4.06 -12.41
CA PRO A 147 -17.32 -4.13 -13.23
C PRO A 147 -17.72 -5.58 -13.55
N THR A 148 -16.74 -6.48 -13.59
CA THR A 148 -16.93 -7.93 -13.74
C THR A 148 -15.98 -8.66 -12.81
N GLN A 149 -16.16 -9.97 -12.63
CA GLN A 149 -15.23 -10.81 -11.87
C GLN A 149 -13.82 -10.91 -12.50
N PHE A 150 -13.67 -10.54 -13.78
CA PHE A 150 -12.42 -10.70 -14.53
C PHE A 150 -11.62 -9.39 -14.65
N MET A 151 -12.12 -8.28 -14.10
CA MET A 151 -11.53 -6.96 -14.30
C MET A 151 -11.64 -6.12 -13.05
N ASN A 152 -10.59 -5.38 -12.74
CA ASN A 152 -10.57 -4.40 -11.66
C ASN A 152 -9.89 -3.11 -12.12
N PHE A 153 -10.47 -1.99 -11.74
CA PHE A 153 -9.91 -0.66 -11.87
C PHE A 153 -9.68 -0.12 -10.48
N SER A 154 -8.48 0.37 -10.19
CA SER A 154 -8.15 0.98 -8.90
C SER A 154 -7.61 2.38 -9.11
N TYR A 155 -7.99 3.28 -8.21
CA TYR A 155 -7.43 4.61 -8.11
C TYR A 155 -7.00 4.85 -6.67
N SER A 156 -5.80 5.38 -6.47
CA SER A 156 -5.35 5.84 -5.15
C SER A 156 -4.71 7.22 -5.24
N PHE A 157 -4.78 7.95 -4.13
CA PHE A 157 -4.08 9.19 -3.88
C PHE A 157 -3.22 9.01 -2.65
N SER A 158 -1.93 9.33 -2.78
CA SER A 158 -0.94 9.25 -1.72
C SER A 158 -0.41 10.64 -1.37
N HIS A 159 -0.23 10.89 -0.07
CA HIS A 159 0.33 12.09 0.52
C HIS A 159 1.43 11.72 1.50
N ASP A 160 2.67 12.01 1.10
CA ASP A 160 3.88 11.71 1.87
C ASP A 160 4.43 13.01 2.43
N ARG A 161 4.52 13.11 3.75
CA ARG A 161 5.00 14.28 4.46
C ARG A 161 6.37 14.01 5.08
N GLN A 162 7.37 14.82 4.72
CA GLN A 162 8.67 14.77 5.37
C GLN A 162 8.59 15.36 6.78
N LEU A 163 9.10 14.62 7.75
CA LEU A 163 9.14 15.01 9.16
C LEU A 163 10.52 15.57 9.55
N THR A 164 11.58 15.10 8.88
CA THR A 164 12.95 15.60 9.00
C THR A 164 13.39 16.29 7.69
N GLY A 165 14.58 16.92 7.69
CA GLY A 165 15.08 17.65 6.52
C GLY A 165 14.34 18.96 6.22
N SER A 166 14.10 19.24 4.93
CA SER A 166 13.48 20.47 4.43
C SER A 166 11.97 20.59 4.71
N LYS A 167 11.35 19.55 5.30
CA LYS A 167 9.93 19.50 5.69
C LYS A 167 8.97 19.83 4.54
N GLY A 168 9.12 19.12 3.43
CA GLY A 168 8.20 19.15 2.29
C GLY A 168 7.06 18.14 2.38
N TYR A 169 6.26 18.11 1.32
CA TYR A 169 5.29 17.05 1.05
C TYR A 169 5.32 16.66 -0.42
N TYR A 170 4.97 15.42 -0.70
CA TYR A 170 4.87 14.85 -2.03
C TYR A 170 3.51 14.21 -2.20
N ASN A 171 2.93 14.37 -3.37
CA ASN A 171 1.66 13.74 -3.71
C ASN A 171 1.85 12.88 -4.94
N SER A 172 1.22 11.71 -4.94
CA SER A 172 1.11 10.86 -6.12
C SER A 172 -0.29 10.29 -6.26
N GLN A 173 -0.63 9.92 -7.50
CA GLN A 173 -1.89 9.28 -7.84
C GLN A 173 -1.60 8.05 -8.67
N ASP A 174 -2.14 6.91 -8.30
CA ASP A 174 -2.01 5.68 -9.08
C ASP A 174 -3.35 5.35 -9.74
N VAL A 175 -3.30 5.04 -11.03
CA VAL A 175 -4.41 4.44 -11.78
C VAL A 175 -3.96 3.05 -12.23
N THR A 176 -4.65 2.03 -11.74
CA THR A 176 -4.32 0.64 -12.03
C THR A 176 -5.47 -0.05 -12.73
N PHE A 177 -5.15 -0.81 -13.77
CA PHE A 177 -6.06 -1.75 -14.39
C PHE A 177 -5.50 -3.17 -14.27
N THR A 178 -6.29 -4.08 -13.70
CA THR A 178 -5.92 -5.47 -13.47
C THR A 178 -6.93 -6.38 -14.14
N LEU A 179 -6.44 -7.33 -14.94
CA LEU A 179 -7.22 -8.48 -15.37
C LEU A 179 -7.10 -9.57 -14.33
N LYS A 180 -8.21 -10.24 -14.04
CA LYS A 180 -8.31 -11.32 -13.04
C LYS A 180 -8.68 -12.67 -13.68
N PRO A 181 -7.93 -13.19 -14.66
CA PRO A 181 -8.09 -14.59 -15.03
C PRO A 181 -7.50 -15.47 -13.92
N LYS A 182 -8.00 -16.70 -13.83
CA LYS A 182 -7.91 -17.59 -12.67
C LYS A 182 -6.62 -17.52 -11.82
N TRP A 183 -5.44 -17.71 -12.42
CA TRP A 183 -4.17 -17.89 -11.67
C TRP A 183 -3.13 -16.82 -11.94
N VAL A 184 -3.33 -15.98 -12.95
CA VAL A 184 -2.34 -14.99 -13.40
C VAL A 184 -3.08 -13.67 -13.59
N GLU A 185 -2.83 -12.68 -12.76
CA GLU A 185 -3.53 -11.39 -12.81
C GLU A 185 -2.60 -10.31 -13.37
N PRO A 186 -2.49 -10.15 -14.70
CA PRO A 186 -1.69 -9.08 -15.28
C PRO A 186 -2.33 -7.73 -15.01
N TYR A 187 -1.49 -6.72 -14.83
CA TYR A 187 -1.93 -5.36 -14.60
C TYR A 187 -1.01 -4.33 -15.23
N VAL A 188 -1.57 -3.14 -15.41
CA VAL A 188 -0.84 -1.92 -15.76
C VAL A 188 -1.18 -0.86 -14.72
N LYS A 189 -0.16 -0.16 -14.23
CA LYS A 189 -0.30 0.97 -13.32
C LYS A 189 0.38 2.19 -13.93
N TYR A 190 -0.31 3.30 -13.87
CA TYR A 190 0.25 4.61 -14.18
C TYR A 190 0.26 5.46 -12.93
N THR A 191 1.42 6.00 -12.57
CA THR A 191 1.59 6.92 -11.45
C THR A 191 1.77 8.34 -11.98
N PHE A 192 0.96 9.26 -11.48
CA PHE A 192 1.12 10.70 -11.65
C PHE A 192 1.72 11.31 -10.38
N GLY A 193 2.56 12.34 -10.54
CA GLY A 193 3.11 13.08 -9.40
C GLY A 193 4.36 12.42 -8.81
N GLN A 194 4.77 12.92 -7.66
CA GLN A 194 6.10 12.68 -7.10
C GLN A 194 6.12 11.41 -6.25
N LYS A 195 6.73 10.35 -6.79
CA LYS A 195 6.87 9.04 -6.13
C LYS A 195 8.26 8.44 -6.36
N ARG A 196 8.76 7.67 -5.38
CA ARG A 196 9.96 6.83 -5.55
C ARG A 196 9.55 5.55 -6.30
N VAL A 197 10.27 5.17 -7.35
CA VAL A 197 9.91 4.00 -8.15
C VAL A 197 10.42 2.73 -7.47
N SER A 198 11.66 2.76 -6.98
CA SER A 198 12.16 1.83 -5.98
C SER A 198 12.16 2.49 -4.60
N PRO A 199 11.86 1.75 -3.51
CA PRO A 199 12.09 2.26 -2.16
C PRO A 199 13.53 2.71 -1.91
N GLY A 200 14.53 2.14 -2.61
CA GLY A 200 15.93 2.55 -2.52
C GLY A 200 16.24 3.91 -3.15
N ASP A 201 15.35 4.44 -3.99
CA ASP A 201 15.59 5.70 -4.71
C ASP A 201 15.75 6.90 -3.77
N VAL A 202 16.82 7.66 -3.99
CA VAL A 202 16.99 8.96 -3.34
C VAL A 202 16.02 9.99 -3.93
N PHE A 203 15.76 9.91 -5.24
CA PHE A 203 14.96 10.87 -5.98
C PHE A 203 13.56 10.33 -6.30
N ARG A 204 12.60 11.26 -6.42
CA ARG A 204 11.24 10.95 -6.85
C ARG A 204 11.09 11.26 -8.33
N SER A 205 10.39 10.40 -9.07
CA SER A 205 9.95 10.66 -10.43
C SER A 205 8.60 11.37 -10.41
N ASP A 206 8.35 12.28 -11.37
CA ASP A 206 7.05 12.98 -11.54
C ASP A 206 5.99 12.12 -12.27
N GLY A 207 6.36 10.91 -12.67
CA GLY A 207 5.46 9.87 -13.12
C GLY A 207 6.18 8.57 -13.47
N SER A 208 5.44 7.47 -13.51
CA SER A 208 5.97 6.16 -13.89
C SER A 208 4.89 5.30 -14.53
N VAL A 209 5.34 4.35 -15.35
CA VAL A 209 4.51 3.27 -15.89
C VAL A 209 5.05 1.98 -15.33
N GLU A 210 4.16 1.16 -14.80
CA GLU A 210 4.47 -0.17 -14.29
C GLU A 210 3.61 -1.23 -14.97
N LEU A 211 4.25 -2.32 -15.35
CA LEU A 211 3.63 -3.51 -15.92
C LEU A 211 3.97 -4.69 -15.01
N GLY A 212 2.98 -5.46 -14.61
CA GLY A 212 3.22 -6.62 -13.77
C GLY A 212 2.16 -7.69 -13.88
N PHE A 213 2.37 -8.79 -13.16
CA PHE A 213 1.39 -9.85 -12.99
C PHE A 213 1.50 -10.47 -11.61
N ASN A 214 0.36 -10.81 -11.02
CA ASN A 214 0.28 -11.54 -9.77
C ASN A 214 -0.06 -13.01 -10.04
N LEU A 215 0.63 -13.93 -9.40
CA LEU A 215 0.30 -15.34 -9.34
C LEU A 215 -0.42 -15.63 -8.02
N ARG A 216 -1.56 -16.30 -8.10
CA ARG A 216 -2.33 -16.78 -6.93
C ARG A 216 -2.38 -18.30 -6.98
N PHE A 217 -2.01 -18.96 -5.89
CA PHE A 217 -1.75 -20.41 -5.82
C PHE A 217 -2.84 -21.22 -5.12
#